data_AF-A0A914CNN3-F1
#
_entry.id   AF-A0A914CNN3-F1
#
_cell.length_a   1.000
_cell.length_b   1.000
_cell.length_c   1.000
_cell.angle_alpha   90.00
_cell.angle_beta   90.00
_cell.angle_gamma   90.00
#
_symmetry.space_group_name_H-M   'P 1'
#
loop_
_entity.id
_entity.type
_entity.pdbx_description
1 polymer ?
#
loop_
_entity_poly.entity_id
_entity_poly.type
_entity_poly.pdbx_seq_one_letter_code
_entity_poly.pdbx_strand_id
1 'polypeptide(L)' 'EIDYTVEKCVKEAQRLRDMSPLWEMVQEGIDLKTIKWTQH' A
#
# COMPACT_ATOMS: atom_id res chain seq x y z
N GLU A 1 12.03 20.10 -10.60
CA GLU A 1 10.57 19.88 -10.53
C GLU A 1 10.19 18.41 -10.57
N ILE A 2 10.82 17.60 -11.43
CA ILE A 2 10.60 16.15 -11.50
C ILE A 2 10.92 15.45 -10.17
N ASP A 3 12.11 15.67 -9.60
CA ASP A 3 12.52 15.02 -8.34
C ASP A 3 11.60 15.35 -7.16
N TYR A 4 11.14 16.60 -7.07
CA TYR A 4 10.16 17.02 -6.06
C TYR A 4 8.83 16.29 -6.19
N THR A 5 8.38 16.06 -7.43
CA THR A 5 7.14 15.33 -7.69
C THR A 5 7.30 13.85 -7.31
N VAL A 6 8.45 13.26 -7.62
CA VAL A 6 8.79 11.88 -7.25
C VAL A 6 8.81 11.73 -5.73
N GLU A 7 9.49 12.61 -5.00
CA GLU A 7 9.52 12.57 -3.54
C GLU A 7 8.11 12.68 -2.94
N LYS A 8 7.28 13.59 -3.47
CA LYS A 8 5.92 13.76 -3.00
C LYS A 8 5.06 12.51 -3.24
N CYS A 9 5.17 11.90 -4.41
CA CYS A 9 4.48 10.65 -4.73
C CYS A 9 4.93 9.51 -3.79
N VAL A 10 6.23 9.36 -3.55
CA VAL A 10 6.77 8.33 -2.66
C VAL A 10 6.29 8.54 -1.23
N LYS A 11 6.30 9.79 -0.74
CA LYS A 11 5.85 10.13 0.62
C LYS A 11 4.38 9.79 0.84
N GLU A 12 3.50 10.16 -0.08
CA GLU A 12 2.08 9.83 0.04
C GLU A 12 1.81 8.34 -0.13
N ALA A 13 2.54 7.67 -1.04
CA ALA A 13 2.45 6.21 -1.19
C ALA A 13 2.91 5.47 0.07
N GLN A 14 3.89 6.00 0.80
CA GLN A 14 4.32 5.43 2.07
C GLN A 14 3.27 5.67 3.16
N ARG A 15 2.75 6.89 3.28
CA ARG A 15 1.70 7.23 4.26
C ARG A 15 0.45 6.35 4.09
N LEU A 16 0.05 6.08 2.85
CA LEU A 16 -1.08 5.19 2.56
C LEU A 16 -0.77 3.73 2.92
N ARG A 17 0.48 3.29 2.77
CA ARG A 17 0.91 1.95 3.18
C ARG A 17 0.94 1.80 4.69
N ASP A 18 1.40 2.81 5.42
CA ASP A 18 1.45 2.79 6.89
C ASP A 18 0.05 2.72 7.55
N MET A 19 -1.00 3.16 6.84
CA MET A 19 -2.38 3.11 7.31
C MET A 19 -3.19 1.94 6.71
N SER A 20 -2.62 1.16 5.80
CA SER A 20 -3.34 0.12 5.09
C SER A 20 -3.17 -1.22 5.80
N PRO A 21 -4.25 -1.84 6.31
CA PRO A 21 -4.18 -3.18 6.90
C PRO A 21 -3.77 -4.23 5.86
N LEU A 22 -4.00 -3.98 4.57
CA LEU A 22 -3.54 -4.86 3.49
C LEU A 22 -2.02 -4.85 3.33
N TRP A 23 -1.36 -3.73 3.66
CA TRP A 23 0.09 -3.64 3.60
C TRP A 23 0.73 -4.47 4.71
N GLU A 24 0.15 -4.45 5.92
CA GLU A 24 0.56 -5.32 7.03
C GLU A 24 0.41 -6.80 6.66
N MET A 25 -0.72 -7.19 6.06
CA MET A 25 -0.93 -8.57 5.59
C MET A 25 0.13 -9.03 4.58
N VAL A 26 0.57 -8.15 3.67
CA VAL A 26 1.66 -8.47 2.73
C VAL A 26 2.99 -8.64 3.46
N GLN A 27 3.29 -7.81 4.47
CA GLN A 27 4.51 -7.93 5.26
C GLN A 27 4.54 -9.22 6.11
N GLU A 28 3.38 -9.66 6.59
CA GLU A 28 3.21 -10.93 7.33
C GLU A 28 3.25 -12.17 6.41
N GLY A 29 3.38 -11.98 5.10
CA GLY A 29 3.47 -13.07 4.12
C GLY A 29 2.12 -13.72 3.79
N ILE A 30 1.01 -13.05 4.12
CA ILE A 30 -0.34 -13.51 3.77
C ILE A 30 -0.58 -13.23 2.29
N ASP A 31 -0.81 -14.28 1.51
CA ASP A 31 -1.13 -14.13 0.09
C ASP A 31 -2.49 -13.48 -0.08
N LEU A 32 -2.49 -12.20 -0.47
CA LEU A 32 -3.69 -11.40 -0.75
C LEU A 32 -4.61 -12.05 -1.81
N LYS A 33 -4.11 -12.98 -2.64
CA LYS A 33 -4.92 -13.71 -3.62
C LYS A 33 -5.87 -14.72 -2.97
N THR A 34 -5.58 -15.13 -1.73
CA THR A 34 -6.43 -16.04 -0.94
C THR A 34 -7.54 -15.31 -0.20
N ILE A 35 -7.46 -13.99 -0.11
CA ILE A 35 -8.49 -13.16 0.51
C ILE A 35 -9.71 -13.15 -0.41
N LYS A 36 -10.86 -13.59 0.12
CA LYS A 36 -12.15 -13.38 -0.53
C LYS A 36 -12.51 -11.91 -0.43
N TRP A 37 -12.13 -11.14 -1.45
CA TRP A 37 -12.61 -9.78 -1.63
C TRP A 37 -14.14 -9.81 -1.66
N THR A 38 -14.78 -9.16 -0.71
CA THR A 38 -16.21 -8.90 -0.77
C THR A 38 -16.46 -8.01 -1.99
N GLN A 39 -17.01 -8.59 -3.06
CA GLN A 39 -17.55 -7.82 -4.17
C GLN A 39 -18.77 -7.05 -3.65
N HIS A 40 -18.63 -5.73 -3.55
CA HIS A 40 -19.75 -4.79 -3.50
C HIS A 40 -19.60 -3.82 -4.67
#